data_AF-A0A7V9HCV6-F1
#
_entry.id   AF-A0A7V9HCV6-F1
#
_cell.length_a   1.000
_cell.length_b   1.000
_cell.length_c   1.000
_cell.angle_alpha   90.00
_cell.angle_beta   90.00
_cell.angle_gamma   90.00
#
_symmetry.space_group_name_H-M   'P 1'
#
loop_
_entity.id
_entity.type
_entity.pdbx_description
1 polymer ?
#
loop_
_entity_poly.entity_id
_entity_poly.type
_entity_poly.pdbx_seq_one_letter_code
_entity_poly.pdbx_strand_id
1 'polypeptide(L)'
;MRSVRVLLASLALLLAGTGSPAQATERTETFRTGPVTVAGYQVLQEQAKGGLPKPSQDGFITHMKVDVVDRDGTPVPIRRLMLHHIVFVNAGSKPGEKRDRTCNSLTALDSKTVFGSVPERFYAAGEERAELELPEGYGYRSKGADNWIMSYMLMNHRAKVDTAYIQYTVTFDDLPSLTPADPYWLDVRNCRSDPVYDVAGGGAPGSLDTQRDTWRPPVGGRIVAGGGHVHGGGKELRLSQPGCGDRTLASSKPKWGLPSHPFYNVRPVLHEPGPIEMSSYTTRKGIPVAAGEEIRLSSIYDAERPHTRVMGINVIYFAPDPSVTAPCGPLPGDLRELESDAPGRTAAPRVTVPLTGLDGRGRARTIDRPPGVAVRKGARGASVAVRDLSFSQANLSVPRGATVRWRFMGPSLHDVTLASGPRGFSSSHLDGGRAYRSKLTTPGTYRLFCSLHPVAMTQRIVVR
;
A
#
# COMPACT_ATOMS: atom_id res chain seq x y z
N MET A 1 70.54 58.90 40.32
CA MET A 1 69.11 58.55 40.30
C MET A 1 68.72 58.27 38.86
N ARG A 2 68.61 57.00 38.45
CA ARG A 2 68.22 56.59 37.10
C ARG A 2 67.10 55.55 37.21
N SER A 3 65.98 55.89 36.61
CA SER A 3 64.71 55.17 36.67
C SER A 3 64.72 53.96 35.74
N VAL A 4 64.27 52.81 36.24
CA VAL A 4 64.10 51.56 35.51
C VAL A 4 62.72 51.56 34.83
N ARG A 5 62.66 51.22 33.53
CA ARG A 5 61.42 50.85 32.83
C ARG A 5 61.50 49.36 32.47
N VAL A 6 60.53 48.59 32.96
CA VAL A 6 60.31 47.18 32.63
C VAL A 6 59.42 47.12 31.39
N LEU A 7 59.83 46.35 30.37
CA LEU A 7 58.98 45.97 29.24
C LEU A 7 58.68 44.47 29.36
N LEU A 8 57.40 44.11 29.51
CA LEU A 8 56.88 42.75 29.39
C LEU A 8 56.64 42.44 27.91
N ALA A 9 57.23 41.34 27.42
CA ALA A 9 56.95 40.77 26.11
C ALA A 9 55.96 39.61 26.26
N SER A 10 54.77 39.75 25.71
CA SER A 10 53.72 38.71 25.68
C SER A 10 53.91 37.84 24.44
N LEU A 11 54.23 36.56 24.64
CA LEU A 11 54.33 35.56 23.57
C LEU A 11 52.93 34.95 23.34
N ALA A 12 52.31 35.25 22.20
CA ALA A 12 51.03 34.66 21.80
C ALA A 12 51.29 33.34 21.04
N LEU A 13 50.94 32.20 21.66
CA LEU A 13 50.84 30.92 20.96
C LEU A 13 49.53 30.86 20.17
N LEU A 14 49.63 30.85 18.84
CA LEU A 14 48.53 30.49 17.94
C LEU A 14 48.36 28.97 17.91
N LEU A 15 47.40 28.46 18.68
CA LEU A 15 46.89 27.10 18.53
C LEU A 15 45.96 27.07 17.31
N ALA A 16 46.50 26.68 16.16
CA ALA A 16 45.71 26.30 15.00
C ALA A 16 44.98 24.99 15.32
N GLY A 17 43.73 25.08 15.74
CA GLY A 17 42.85 23.93 15.88
C GLY A 17 42.54 23.35 14.51
N THR A 18 43.21 22.26 14.14
CA THR A 18 42.78 21.40 13.05
C THR A 18 41.51 20.67 13.50
N GLY A 19 40.35 21.28 13.26
CA GLY A 19 39.09 20.57 13.38
C GLY A 19 39.11 19.40 12.40
N SER A 20 39.11 18.17 12.90
CA SER A 20 38.86 16.99 12.08
C SER A 20 37.55 17.21 11.31
N PRO A 21 37.50 16.98 9.98
CA PRO A 21 36.23 17.05 9.27
C PRO A 21 35.26 16.07 9.93
N ALA A 22 34.07 16.55 10.29
CA ALA A 22 33.00 15.72 10.79
C ALA A 22 32.80 14.56 9.79
N GLN A 23 33.09 13.34 10.22
CA GLN A 23 32.81 12.16 9.42
C GLN A 23 31.30 12.08 9.23
N ALA A 24 30.85 12.00 7.98
CA ALA A 24 29.47 11.66 7.67
C ALA A 24 29.09 10.39 8.43
N THR A 25 27.97 10.42 9.11
CA THR A 25 27.58 9.36 10.04
C THR A 25 26.24 8.80 9.62
N GLU A 26 26.29 7.63 8.97
CA GLU A 26 25.10 6.80 8.83
C GLU A 26 24.65 6.36 10.23
N ARG A 27 23.35 6.55 10.51
CA ARG A 27 22.75 6.22 11.80
C ARG A 27 21.40 5.57 11.61
N THR A 28 21.10 4.61 12.45
CA THR A 28 19.80 3.94 12.47
C THR A 28 19.05 4.32 13.73
N GLU A 29 17.88 4.94 13.55
CA GLU A 29 17.01 5.39 14.64
C GLU A 29 15.68 4.64 14.59
N THR A 30 15.10 4.33 15.76
CA THR A 30 13.78 3.68 15.85
C THR A 30 12.78 4.63 16.48
N PHE A 31 11.63 4.78 15.82
CA PHE A 31 10.56 5.68 16.20
C PHE A 31 9.27 4.91 16.41
N ARG A 32 8.37 5.47 17.22
CA ARG A 32 7.11 4.83 17.57
C ARG A 32 5.98 5.85 17.65
N THR A 33 4.81 5.49 17.13
CA THR A 33 3.57 6.26 17.24
C THR A 33 2.44 5.39 17.79
N GLY A 34 1.59 5.99 18.62
CA GLY A 34 0.53 5.31 19.35
C GLY A 34 0.47 5.73 20.83
N PRO A 35 -0.30 5.01 21.67
CA PRO A 35 -1.04 3.80 21.32
C PRO A 35 -2.15 4.02 20.29
N VAL A 36 -2.37 3.03 19.41
CA VAL A 36 -3.51 2.94 18.50
C VAL A 36 -4.49 1.93 19.05
N THR A 37 -5.74 2.36 19.30
CA THR A 37 -6.80 1.50 19.83
C THR A 37 -7.72 1.05 18.70
N VAL A 38 -7.92 -0.26 18.58
CA VAL A 38 -8.70 -0.90 17.52
C VAL A 38 -9.79 -1.76 18.16
N ALA A 39 -11.06 -1.47 17.86
CA ALA A 39 -12.20 -2.23 18.37
C ALA A 39 -12.17 -3.69 17.87
N GLY A 40 -12.94 -4.56 18.54
CA GLY A 40 -13.01 -5.97 18.17
C GLY A 40 -13.48 -6.16 16.73
N TYR A 41 -12.74 -6.95 15.95
CA TYR A 41 -13.00 -7.19 14.52
C TYR A 41 -13.06 -5.94 13.62
N GLN A 42 -12.58 -4.79 14.10
CA GLN A 42 -12.57 -3.55 13.34
C GLN A 42 -11.50 -3.59 12.24
N VAL A 43 -11.86 -3.04 11.08
CA VAL A 43 -10.94 -2.59 10.05
C VAL A 43 -10.76 -1.08 10.25
N LEU A 44 -9.77 -0.69 11.05
CA LEU A 44 -9.51 0.71 11.36
C LEU A 44 -8.74 1.32 10.18
N GLN A 45 -9.27 2.40 9.61
CA GLN A 45 -8.57 3.20 8.62
C GLN A 45 -8.28 4.60 9.17
N GLU A 46 -7.02 4.97 9.19
CA GLU A 46 -6.55 6.32 9.49
C GLU A 46 -5.98 6.92 8.20
N GLN A 47 -6.53 8.06 7.77
CA GLN A 47 -6.19 8.65 6.47
C GLN A 47 -5.02 9.64 6.58
N ALA A 48 -4.83 10.27 7.75
CA ALA A 48 -3.83 11.32 7.92
C ALA A 48 -3.38 11.49 9.37
N LYS A 49 -2.50 10.60 9.83
CA LYS A 49 -1.81 10.76 11.11
C LYS A 49 -0.58 11.65 10.95
N GLY A 50 -0.68 12.90 11.39
CA GLY A 50 0.47 13.82 11.52
C GLY A 50 1.21 13.69 12.86
N GLY A 51 2.23 14.54 13.04
CA GLY A 51 3.02 14.61 14.28
C GLY A 51 3.89 13.37 14.51
N LEU A 52 4.41 12.79 13.43
CA LEU A 52 5.21 11.57 13.50
C LEU A 52 6.63 11.89 13.98
N PRO A 53 7.16 11.14 14.97
CA PRO A 53 8.57 11.23 15.32
C PRO A 53 9.45 10.76 14.15
N LYS A 54 10.59 11.38 13.94
CA LYS A 54 11.48 11.10 12.80
C LYS A 54 12.87 11.69 13.06
N PRO A 55 13.87 11.42 12.19
CA PRO A 55 15.18 12.03 12.35
C PRO A 55 15.09 13.55 12.39
N SER A 56 15.81 14.16 13.33
CA SER A 56 15.78 15.60 13.61
C SER A 56 16.76 16.41 12.78
N GLN A 57 17.68 15.76 12.06
CA GLN A 57 18.70 16.40 11.24
C GLN A 57 18.34 16.31 9.76
N ASP A 58 18.94 17.18 8.94
CA ASP A 58 18.80 17.16 7.49
C ASP A 58 19.75 16.13 6.86
N GLY A 59 19.33 15.50 5.77
CA GLY A 59 20.07 14.40 5.14
C GLY A 59 19.16 13.49 4.32
N PHE A 60 19.49 12.20 4.31
CA PHE A 60 18.90 11.22 3.41
C PHE A 60 18.50 9.95 4.14
N ILE A 61 17.31 9.45 3.85
CA ILE A 61 16.89 8.10 4.22
C ILE A 61 17.47 7.13 3.20
N THR A 62 18.24 6.15 3.66
CA THR A 62 18.81 5.07 2.83
C THR A 62 18.06 3.76 3.03
N HIS A 63 17.51 3.54 4.23
CA HIS A 63 16.67 2.39 4.55
C HIS A 63 15.50 2.77 5.47
N MET A 64 14.34 2.14 5.28
CA MET A 64 13.21 2.26 6.19
C MET A 64 12.36 0.99 6.23
N LYS A 65 11.99 0.58 7.44
CA LYS A 65 11.04 -0.53 7.67
C LYS A 65 10.05 -0.21 8.78
N VAL A 66 8.88 -0.85 8.75
CA VAL A 66 7.78 -0.61 9.69
C VAL A 66 7.13 -1.92 10.14
N ASP A 67 6.71 -1.96 11.41
CA ASP A 67 5.95 -3.07 11.98
C ASP A 67 4.95 -2.56 13.05
N VAL A 68 4.03 -3.44 13.45
CA VAL A 68 3.13 -3.22 14.58
C VAL A 68 3.70 -3.94 15.79
N VAL A 69 3.90 -3.21 16.88
CA VAL A 69 4.51 -3.71 18.12
C VAL A 69 3.59 -3.48 19.32
N ASP A 70 3.79 -4.23 20.39
CA ASP A 70 3.16 -3.94 21.67
C ASP A 70 3.89 -2.82 22.44
N ARG A 71 3.47 -2.57 23.68
CA ARG A 71 4.05 -1.52 24.52
C ARG A 71 5.55 -1.72 24.78
N ASP A 72 5.99 -2.97 24.81
CA ASP A 72 7.37 -3.37 25.13
C ASP A 72 8.24 -3.39 23.85
N GLY A 73 7.64 -3.14 22.67
CA GLY A 73 8.32 -3.16 21.38
C GLY A 73 8.38 -4.53 20.73
N THR A 74 7.66 -5.52 21.26
CA THR A 74 7.61 -6.85 20.68
C THR A 74 6.67 -6.86 19.49
N PRO A 75 7.06 -7.42 18.33
CA PRO A 75 6.18 -7.55 17.17
C PRO A 75 4.85 -8.23 17.52
N VAL A 76 3.76 -7.61 17.10
CA VAL A 76 2.42 -8.14 17.29
C VAL A 76 2.12 -9.16 16.19
N PRO A 77 1.75 -10.40 16.53
CA PRO A 77 1.44 -11.39 15.52
C PRO A 77 0.15 -11.02 14.78
N ILE A 78 0.11 -11.27 13.47
CA ILE A 78 -1.02 -10.92 12.60
C ILE A 78 -2.38 -11.44 13.08
N ARG A 79 -2.42 -12.62 13.73
CA ARG A 79 -3.63 -13.19 14.35
C ARG A 79 -4.25 -12.34 15.47
N ARG A 80 -3.52 -11.33 15.95
CA ARG A 80 -3.96 -10.36 16.95
C ARG A 80 -4.35 -9.06 16.26
N LEU A 81 -3.36 -8.36 15.71
CA LEU A 81 -3.51 -7.14 14.91
C LEU A 81 -2.63 -7.26 13.68
N MET A 82 -3.21 -6.90 12.56
CA MET A 82 -2.59 -6.98 11.25
C MET A 82 -2.39 -5.57 10.70
N LEU A 83 -1.16 -5.28 10.28
CA LEU A 83 -0.90 -4.19 9.37
C LEU A 83 -1.33 -4.62 7.97
N HIS A 84 -2.39 -4.03 7.46
CA HIS A 84 -2.89 -4.36 6.13
C HIS A 84 -2.18 -3.52 5.06
N HIS A 85 -2.08 -2.21 5.29
CA HIS A 85 -1.25 -1.29 4.51
C HIS A 85 -0.94 -0.03 5.30
N ILE A 86 0.19 0.59 4.97
CA ILE A 86 0.66 1.87 5.51
C ILE A 86 1.40 2.64 4.44
N VAL A 87 1.21 3.95 4.43
CA VAL A 87 1.87 4.87 3.49
C VAL A 87 2.42 6.04 4.29
N PHE A 88 3.72 6.30 4.15
CA PHE A 88 4.39 7.48 4.65
C PHE A 88 4.42 8.56 3.57
N VAL A 89 4.05 9.76 4.00
CA VAL A 89 3.94 10.96 3.17
C VAL A 89 4.81 12.04 3.79
N ASN A 90 5.65 12.67 2.97
CA ASN A 90 6.41 13.85 3.36
C ASN A 90 5.72 15.10 2.79
N ALA A 91 5.22 15.96 3.68
CA ALA A 91 4.59 17.22 3.33
C ALA A 91 5.56 18.40 3.26
N GLY A 92 6.85 18.17 3.52
CA GLY A 92 7.88 19.20 3.57
C GLY A 92 7.76 20.07 4.84
N SER A 93 8.69 21.01 4.97
CA SER A 93 8.70 22.00 6.04
C SER A 93 7.70 23.14 5.79
N LYS A 94 7.34 23.35 4.51
CA LYS A 94 6.40 24.39 4.06
C LYS A 94 5.38 23.81 3.07
N PRO A 95 4.16 24.34 3.01
CA PRO A 95 3.15 23.89 2.07
C PRO A 95 3.65 23.86 0.62
N GLY A 96 3.53 22.71 -0.02
CA GLY A 96 3.89 22.52 -1.43
C GLY A 96 5.38 22.36 -1.72
N GLU A 97 6.24 22.33 -0.70
CA GLU A 97 7.69 22.04 -0.85
C GLU A 97 7.92 20.61 -1.33
N LYS A 98 7.22 19.65 -0.71
CA LYS A 98 7.19 18.24 -1.15
C LYS A 98 5.84 17.95 -1.78
N ARG A 99 5.86 17.39 -2.99
CA ARG A 99 4.67 17.06 -3.77
C ARG A 99 4.81 15.69 -4.39
N ASP A 100 3.71 14.96 -4.45
CA ASP A 100 3.64 13.73 -5.21
C ASP A 100 3.83 14.02 -6.71
N ARG A 101 4.80 13.37 -7.34
CA ARG A 101 5.13 13.58 -8.77
C ARG A 101 4.23 12.83 -9.74
N THR A 102 3.36 11.96 -9.21
CA THR A 102 2.47 11.11 -9.99
C THR A 102 1.00 11.46 -9.78
N CYS A 103 0.71 12.34 -8.80
CA CYS A 103 -0.65 12.66 -8.43
C CYS A 103 -0.84 14.12 -7.99
N ASN A 104 -1.66 14.85 -8.74
CA ASN A 104 -1.96 16.27 -8.45
C ASN A 104 -3.22 16.48 -7.61
N SER A 105 -4.14 15.52 -7.60
CA SER A 105 -5.36 15.55 -6.81
C SER A 105 -5.72 14.14 -6.31
N LEU A 106 -6.00 14.00 -5.02
CA LEU A 106 -6.33 12.73 -4.40
C LEU A 106 -7.83 12.65 -4.13
N THR A 107 -8.50 11.62 -4.68
CA THR A 107 -9.88 11.29 -4.32
C THR A 107 -9.88 10.50 -3.01
N ALA A 108 -10.61 10.97 -2.00
CA ALA A 108 -10.71 10.37 -0.68
C ALA A 108 -11.52 9.06 -0.69
N LEU A 109 -11.56 8.41 0.48
CA LEU A 109 -12.16 7.09 0.67
C LEU A 109 -13.64 7.06 0.29
N ASP A 110 -14.35 8.15 0.60
CA ASP A 110 -15.76 8.36 0.24
C ASP A 110 -16.02 8.44 -1.27
N SER A 111 -14.98 8.41 -2.10
CA SER A 111 -15.05 8.52 -3.57
C SER A 111 -15.76 9.78 -4.07
N LYS A 112 -15.77 10.83 -3.27
CA LYS A 112 -16.42 12.12 -3.57
C LYS A 112 -15.52 13.30 -3.20
N THR A 113 -14.94 13.29 -2.02
CA THR A 113 -14.06 14.36 -1.54
C THR A 113 -12.76 14.32 -2.33
N VAL A 114 -12.31 15.47 -2.84
CA VAL A 114 -11.08 15.59 -3.63
C VAL A 114 -10.17 16.60 -2.95
N PHE A 115 -8.96 16.18 -2.61
CA PHE A 115 -7.91 17.04 -2.08
C PHE A 115 -6.97 17.46 -3.22
N GLY A 116 -6.79 18.77 -3.41
CA GLY A 116 -5.76 19.29 -4.31
C GLY A 116 -4.38 19.24 -3.66
N SER A 117 -3.31 19.17 -4.48
CA SER A 117 -1.92 19.20 -4.03
C SER A 117 -1.58 18.08 -3.04
N VAL A 118 -1.32 16.89 -3.58
CA VAL A 118 -0.94 15.72 -2.78
C VAL A 118 0.53 15.85 -2.35
N PRO A 119 0.84 15.76 -1.04
CA PRO A 119 2.22 15.71 -0.60
C PRO A 119 2.89 14.38 -0.98
N GLU A 120 4.22 14.34 -0.95
CA GLU A 120 5.02 13.26 -1.55
C GLU A 120 4.87 11.93 -0.80
N ARG A 121 4.23 10.93 -1.41
CA ARG A 121 4.31 9.54 -0.92
C ARG A 121 5.72 9.02 -1.18
N PHE A 122 6.43 8.61 -0.12
CA PHE A 122 7.84 8.24 -0.25
C PHE A 122 8.16 6.81 0.20
N TYR A 123 7.31 6.19 1.04
CA TYR A 123 7.50 4.82 1.50
C TYR A 123 6.15 4.19 1.84
N ALA A 124 6.02 2.89 1.63
CA ALA A 124 4.84 2.13 2.01
C ALA A 124 5.19 0.67 2.31
N ALA A 125 4.34 0.02 3.09
CA ALA A 125 4.38 -1.40 3.36
C ALA A 125 2.95 -1.93 3.50
N GLY A 126 2.75 -3.20 3.21
CA GLY A 126 1.51 -3.91 3.49
C GLY A 126 1.73 -5.18 4.29
N GLU A 127 0.87 -6.16 4.05
CA GLU A 127 1.01 -7.51 4.58
C GLU A 127 2.40 -8.10 4.27
N GLU A 128 2.95 -7.71 3.13
CA GLU A 128 4.26 -8.13 2.62
C GLU A 128 5.46 -7.51 3.33
N ARG A 129 5.23 -6.53 4.23
CA ARG A 129 6.28 -5.84 5.01
C ARG A 129 7.40 -5.26 4.15
N ALA A 130 7.06 -4.68 3.00
CA ALA A 130 8.03 -4.07 2.09
C ALA A 130 8.93 -3.06 2.83
N GLU A 131 10.22 -3.08 2.52
CA GLU A 131 11.21 -2.15 3.06
C GLU A 131 11.64 -1.18 1.95
N LEU A 132 11.92 0.07 2.33
CA LEU A 132 12.69 0.99 1.49
C LEU A 132 14.16 0.61 1.66
N GLU A 133 14.82 0.25 0.57
CA GLU A 133 16.26 -0.05 0.53
C GLU A 133 16.84 0.64 -0.71
N LEU A 134 17.66 1.66 -0.52
CA LEU A 134 18.34 2.36 -1.61
C LEU A 134 19.77 1.85 -1.78
N PRO A 135 20.25 1.71 -3.04
CA PRO A 135 21.63 1.29 -3.27
C PRO A 135 22.63 2.35 -2.77
N GLU A 136 23.83 1.89 -2.41
CA GLU A 136 24.95 2.76 -2.03
C GLU A 136 25.12 3.94 -3.01
N GLY A 137 25.31 5.14 -2.45
CA GLY A 137 25.44 6.38 -3.21
C GLY A 137 24.12 7.12 -3.46
N TYR A 138 22.97 6.54 -3.09
CA TYR A 138 21.65 7.15 -3.23
C TYR A 138 20.93 7.30 -1.90
N GLY A 139 20.04 8.27 -1.84
CA GLY A 139 19.25 8.53 -0.65
C GLY A 139 17.99 9.34 -0.94
N TYR A 140 16.92 9.10 -0.18
CA TYR A 140 15.72 9.92 -0.23
C TYR A 140 15.88 11.14 0.69
N ARG A 141 15.87 12.34 0.11
CA ARG A 141 16.11 13.58 0.88
C ARG A 141 14.94 13.88 1.83
N SER A 142 15.25 13.97 3.12
CA SER A 142 14.31 14.37 4.18
C SER A 142 14.97 15.35 5.15
N LYS A 143 14.23 16.37 5.59
CA LYS A 143 14.71 17.38 6.54
C LYS A 143 14.22 17.10 7.96
N GLY A 144 14.99 17.58 8.93
CA GLY A 144 14.58 17.63 10.33
C GLY A 144 13.32 18.46 10.55
N ALA A 145 13.11 19.48 9.71
CA ALA A 145 11.93 20.35 9.75
C ALA A 145 10.73 19.85 8.92
N ASP A 146 10.86 18.76 8.15
CA ASP A 146 9.76 18.24 7.35
C ASP A 146 8.57 17.80 8.22
N ASN A 147 7.36 17.81 7.67
CA ASN A 147 6.19 17.24 8.31
C ASN A 147 5.88 15.88 7.67
N TRP A 148 5.99 14.80 8.44
CA TRP A 148 5.56 13.48 7.98
C TRP A 148 4.12 13.20 8.39
N ILE A 149 3.39 12.58 7.47
CA ILE A 149 2.02 12.11 7.62
C ILE A 149 2.00 10.62 7.30
N MET A 150 1.13 9.87 7.98
CA MET A 150 0.97 8.44 7.77
C MET A 150 -0.50 8.10 7.57
N SER A 151 -0.80 7.39 6.50
CA SER A 151 -2.09 6.71 6.29
C SER A 151 -1.89 5.22 6.57
N TYR A 152 -2.82 4.59 7.27
CA TYR A 152 -2.71 3.17 7.60
C TYR A 152 -4.05 2.49 7.79
N MET A 153 -4.04 1.16 7.60
CA MET A 153 -5.14 0.27 7.95
C MET A 153 -4.66 -0.83 8.89
N LEU A 154 -5.32 -0.93 10.03
CA LEU A 154 -5.11 -2.02 11.00
C LEU A 154 -6.36 -2.88 11.08
N MET A 155 -6.17 -4.20 11.08
CA MET A 155 -7.25 -5.16 11.27
C MET A 155 -7.09 -5.90 12.59
N ASN A 156 -8.12 -5.85 13.43
CA ASN A 156 -8.18 -6.67 14.64
C ASN A 156 -8.84 -8.02 14.32
N HIS A 157 -8.15 -9.12 14.60
CA HIS A 157 -8.67 -10.46 14.35
C HIS A 157 -9.28 -11.12 15.60
N ARG A 158 -9.62 -10.31 16.61
CA ARG A 158 -10.17 -10.76 17.89
C ARG A 158 -11.44 -10.00 18.23
N ALA A 159 -12.30 -10.63 19.03
CA ALA A 159 -13.57 -10.05 19.47
C ALA A 159 -13.43 -8.90 20.49
N LYS A 160 -12.24 -8.71 21.06
CA LYS A 160 -11.97 -7.70 22.07
C LYS A 160 -11.23 -6.50 21.49
N VAL A 161 -11.44 -5.33 22.09
CA VAL A 161 -10.62 -4.15 21.84
C VAL A 161 -9.14 -4.50 22.04
N ASP A 162 -8.29 -3.95 21.18
CA ASP A 162 -6.85 -4.11 21.24
C ASP A 162 -6.13 -2.78 21.14
N THR A 163 -4.89 -2.76 21.64
CA THR A 163 -4.01 -1.62 21.59
C THR A 163 -2.61 -2.06 21.19
N ALA A 164 -2.02 -1.34 20.24
CA ALA A 164 -0.66 -1.56 19.76
C ALA A 164 -0.03 -0.22 19.34
N TYR A 165 1.22 -0.27 18.87
CA TYR A 165 1.97 0.86 18.37
C TYR A 165 2.47 0.56 16.97
N ILE A 166 2.59 1.58 16.14
CA ILE A 166 3.30 1.48 14.87
C ILE A 166 4.74 1.91 15.15
N GLN A 167 5.70 1.03 14.87
CA GLN A 167 7.13 1.28 15.06
C GLN A 167 7.83 1.19 13.71
N TYR A 168 8.72 2.13 13.45
CA TYR A 168 9.53 2.13 12.24
C TYR A 168 10.97 2.45 12.57
N THR A 169 11.87 1.82 11.82
CA THR A 169 13.31 2.02 11.88
C THR A 169 13.72 2.75 10.61
N VAL A 170 14.54 3.79 10.76
CA VAL A 170 15.02 4.63 9.66
C VAL A 170 16.54 4.65 9.74
N THR A 171 17.20 4.22 8.67
CA THR A 171 18.64 4.47 8.48
C THR A 171 18.79 5.75 7.69
N PHE A 172 19.62 6.64 8.23
CA PHE A 172 19.77 8.00 7.79
C PHE A 172 21.24 8.35 7.63
N ASP A 173 21.58 8.98 6.51
CA ASP A 173 22.92 9.43 6.18
C ASP A 173 22.90 10.94 5.89
N ASP A 174 23.79 11.69 6.54
CA ASP A 174 23.96 13.13 6.38
C ASP A 174 25.03 13.51 5.36
N LEU A 175 25.64 12.54 4.68
CA LEU A 175 26.64 12.75 3.64
C LEU A 175 26.06 13.61 2.49
N PRO A 176 26.56 14.84 2.29
CA PRO A 176 25.99 15.76 1.29
C PRO A 176 26.18 15.29 -0.16
N SER A 177 27.12 14.35 -0.40
CA SER A 177 27.44 13.81 -1.72
C SER A 177 26.51 12.70 -2.19
N LEU A 178 25.56 12.23 -1.37
CA LEU A 178 24.56 11.26 -1.83
C LEU A 178 23.70 11.85 -2.95
N THR A 179 23.43 11.01 -3.95
CA THR A 179 22.56 11.35 -5.07
C THR A 179 21.11 11.25 -4.61
N PRO A 180 20.30 12.32 -4.73
CA PRO A 180 18.88 12.26 -4.39
C PRO A 180 18.14 11.24 -5.27
N ALA A 181 17.38 10.36 -4.63
CA ALA A 181 16.47 9.44 -5.29
C ALA A 181 15.02 9.85 -4.97
N ASP A 182 14.33 10.37 -5.97
CA ASP A 182 12.97 10.88 -5.86
C ASP A 182 11.95 9.73 -6.00
N PRO A 183 10.99 9.60 -5.08
CA PRO A 183 9.96 8.57 -5.18
C PRO A 183 8.93 8.95 -6.24
N TYR A 184 8.54 7.96 -7.05
CA TYR A 184 7.36 8.02 -7.92
C TYR A 184 6.44 6.85 -7.57
N TRP A 185 5.19 7.19 -7.24
CA TRP A 185 4.15 6.22 -6.89
C TRP A 185 3.39 5.79 -8.14
N LEU A 186 3.84 4.72 -8.80
CA LEU A 186 3.16 4.20 -9.99
C LEU A 186 2.02 3.30 -9.55
N ASP A 187 0.83 3.49 -10.11
CA ASP A 187 -0.36 2.76 -9.69
C ASP A 187 -1.38 2.71 -10.83
N VAL A 188 -1.88 1.52 -11.16
CA VAL A 188 -2.89 1.34 -12.22
C VAL A 188 -4.26 2.00 -11.91
N ARG A 189 -4.45 2.48 -10.67
CA ARG A 189 -5.60 3.25 -10.19
C ARG A 189 -5.16 4.46 -9.35
N ASN A 190 -4.05 5.11 -9.72
CA ASN A 190 -3.46 6.23 -8.98
C ASN A 190 -4.47 7.35 -8.64
N CYS A 191 -4.08 8.21 -7.71
CA CYS A 191 -4.87 9.37 -7.26
C CYS A 191 -6.19 9.03 -6.54
N ARG A 192 -6.21 7.88 -5.87
CA ARG A 192 -7.31 7.46 -4.99
C ARG A 192 -6.71 7.00 -3.67
N SER A 193 -7.34 7.34 -2.54
CA SER A 193 -6.97 6.77 -1.24
C SER A 193 -7.34 5.28 -1.11
N ASP A 194 -8.20 4.80 -2.01
CA ASP A 194 -8.62 3.41 -2.16
C ASP A 194 -8.40 2.98 -3.62
N PRO A 195 -7.14 2.77 -4.06
CA PRO A 195 -6.76 2.54 -5.45
C PRO A 195 -6.99 1.08 -5.87
N VAL A 196 -8.20 0.57 -5.62
CA VAL A 196 -8.53 -0.83 -5.88
C VAL A 196 -9.23 -1.05 -7.22
N TYR A 197 -9.12 -2.26 -7.76
CA TYR A 197 -9.92 -2.74 -8.89
C TYR A 197 -10.32 -4.21 -8.72
N ASP A 198 -11.18 -4.72 -9.61
CA ASP A 198 -11.62 -6.12 -9.58
C ASP A 198 -11.12 -6.89 -10.79
N VAL A 199 -10.66 -8.11 -10.55
CA VAL A 199 -10.55 -9.17 -11.55
C VAL A 199 -11.84 -9.98 -11.52
N ALA A 200 -12.57 -9.96 -12.62
CA ALA A 200 -13.89 -10.57 -12.69
C ALA A 200 -13.86 -12.12 -12.60
N GLY A 201 -12.73 -12.75 -12.89
CA GLY A 201 -12.57 -14.20 -12.90
C GLY A 201 -13.27 -14.92 -14.06
N GLY A 202 -13.32 -16.25 -14.02
CA GLY A 202 -14.03 -17.09 -14.99
C GLY A 202 -13.35 -17.21 -16.35
N GLY A 203 -12.05 -16.90 -16.43
CA GLY A 203 -11.22 -17.18 -17.59
C GLY A 203 -10.80 -18.66 -17.68
N ALA A 204 -10.20 -19.03 -18.81
CA ALA A 204 -9.65 -20.37 -19.02
C ALA A 204 -8.45 -20.65 -18.08
N PRO A 205 -8.10 -21.92 -17.83
CA PRO A 205 -6.88 -22.26 -17.08
C PRO A 205 -5.65 -21.52 -17.60
N GLY A 206 -4.90 -20.88 -16.70
CA GLY A 206 -3.72 -20.08 -16.98
C GLY A 206 -3.97 -18.65 -17.47
N SER A 207 -5.23 -18.23 -17.64
CA SER A 207 -5.55 -16.87 -18.10
C SER A 207 -5.15 -15.79 -17.10
N LEU A 208 -4.89 -14.59 -17.63
CA LEU A 208 -4.40 -13.44 -16.87
C LEU A 208 -5.32 -12.23 -17.07
N ASP A 209 -5.49 -11.45 -16.01
CA ASP A 209 -6.00 -10.08 -16.08
C ASP A 209 -4.81 -9.14 -15.98
N THR A 210 -4.68 -8.19 -16.91
CA THR A 210 -3.57 -7.24 -16.92
C THR A 210 -4.10 -5.83 -17.03
N GLN A 211 -4.03 -5.09 -15.92
CA GLN A 211 -4.26 -3.65 -15.90
C GLN A 211 -2.94 -2.93 -16.13
N ARG A 212 -2.99 -1.79 -16.80
CA ARG A 212 -1.79 -1.02 -17.17
C ARG A 212 -1.96 0.45 -16.90
N ASP A 213 -0.86 1.10 -16.57
CA ASP A 213 -0.72 2.54 -16.60
C ASP A 213 0.66 2.91 -17.17
N THR A 214 0.82 4.15 -17.63
CA THR A 214 2.06 4.62 -18.26
C THR A 214 2.55 5.88 -17.58
N TRP A 215 3.76 5.79 -17.04
CA TRP A 215 4.52 6.92 -16.55
C TRP A 215 5.43 7.47 -17.64
N ARG A 216 5.62 8.79 -17.63
CA ARG A 216 6.58 9.50 -18.47
C ARG A 216 7.48 10.31 -17.57
N PRO A 217 8.79 10.02 -17.51
CA PRO A 217 9.73 10.81 -16.74
C PRO A 217 9.73 12.27 -17.25
N PRO A 218 9.58 13.29 -16.38
CA PRO A 218 9.61 14.68 -16.81
C PRO A 218 11.03 15.13 -17.25
N VAL A 219 12.05 14.42 -16.79
CA VAL A 219 13.47 14.63 -17.09
C VAL A 219 14.14 13.30 -17.34
N GLY A 220 15.28 13.30 -18.04
CA GLY A 220 16.14 12.13 -18.16
C GLY A 220 16.70 11.72 -16.80
N GLY A 221 16.87 10.43 -16.58
CA GLY A 221 17.45 9.94 -15.34
C GLY A 221 17.54 8.42 -15.24
N ARG A 222 17.62 7.97 -13.99
CA ARG A 222 17.96 6.60 -13.64
C ARG A 222 17.00 6.05 -12.58
N ILE A 223 16.35 4.93 -12.87
CA ILE A 223 15.62 4.17 -11.84
C ILE A 223 16.65 3.33 -11.07
N VAL A 224 16.77 3.57 -9.76
CA VAL A 224 17.83 2.97 -8.93
C VAL A 224 17.31 1.90 -7.98
N ALA A 225 16.04 1.99 -7.60
CA ALA A 225 15.36 0.98 -6.80
C ALA A 225 13.85 1.01 -7.02
N GLY A 226 13.16 -0.03 -6.58
CA GLY A 226 11.71 -0.02 -6.48
C GLY A 226 11.13 -1.34 -5.97
N GLY A 227 9.83 -1.33 -5.68
CA GLY A 227 9.12 -2.46 -5.10
C GLY A 227 7.61 -2.34 -5.33
N GLY A 228 6.91 -3.47 -5.25
CA GLY A 228 5.51 -3.57 -5.59
C GLY A 228 4.60 -3.90 -4.40
N HIS A 229 3.30 -3.68 -4.58
CA HIS A 229 2.24 -4.12 -3.68
C HIS A 229 1.06 -4.68 -4.49
N VAL A 230 0.64 -5.89 -4.13
CA VAL A 230 -0.46 -6.65 -4.74
C VAL A 230 -1.27 -7.36 -3.65
N HIS A 231 -2.49 -7.75 -3.97
CA HIS A 231 -3.35 -8.59 -3.14
C HIS A 231 -3.39 -10.03 -3.67
N GLY A 232 -4.20 -10.88 -3.04
CA GLY A 232 -4.41 -12.27 -3.47
C GLY A 232 -4.71 -12.43 -4.96
N GLY A 233 -4.09 -13.43 -5.58
CA GLY A 233 -4.17 -13.69 -7.03
C GLY A 233 -3.14 -12.94 -7.88
N GLY A 234 -2.38 -12.01 -7.30
CA GLY A 234 -1.29 -11.31 -7.99
C GLY A 234 -0.22 -12.27 -8.52
N LYS A 235 0.35 -11.97 -9.68
CA LYS A 235 1.45 -12.76 -10.27
C LYS A 235 2.70 -11.94 -10.46
N GLU A 236 2.57 -10.68 -10.85
CA GLU A 236 3.70 -9.81 -11.14
C GLU A 236 3.25 -8.36 -11.28
N LEU A 237 4.10 -7.44 -10.82
CA LEU A 237 4.12 -6.06 -11.28
C LEU A 237 5.35 -5.88 -12.17
N ARG A 238 5.13 -5.47 -13.42
CA ARG A 238 6.20 -5.34 -14.42
C ARG A 238 6.31 -3.92 -14.91
N LEU A 239 7.53 -3.39 -14.90
CA LEU A 239 7.89 -2.17 -15.61
C LEU A 239 8.49 -2.53 -16.96
N SER A 240 7.95 -1.97 -18.05
CA SER A 240 8.48 -2.17 -19.40
C SER A 240 8.62 -0.85 -20.17
N GLN A 241 9.42 -0.89 -21.23
CA GLN A 241 9.60 0.18 -22.21
C GLN A 241 8.93 -0.22 -23.54
N PRO A 242 7.67 0.18 -23.80
CA PRO A 242 6.97 -0.16 -25.04
C PRO A 242 7.73 0.28 -26.30
N GLY A 243 8.33 1.48 -26.27
CA GLY A 243 9.13 2.01 -27.37
C GLY A 243 10.41 1.22 -27.70
N CYS A 244 10.82 0.31 -26.82
CA CYS A 244 12.01 -0.51 -26.95
C CYS A 244 11.66 -1.99 -27.18
N GLY A 245 10.60 -2.26 -27.93
CA GLY A 245 10.10 -3.63 -28.15
C GLY A 245 9.48 -4.27 -26.91
N ASP A 246 8.84 -3.46 -26.05
CA ASP A 246 8.28 -3.86 -24.75
C ASP A 246 9.30 -4.52 -23.81
N ARG A 247 10.58 -4.10 -23.92
CA ARG A 247 11.67 -4.58 -23.05
C ARG A 247 11.30 -4.40 -21.58
N THR A 248 11.40 -5.47 -20.81
CA THR A 248 11.19 -5.41 -19.36
C THR A 248 12.37 -4.70 -18.71
N LEU A 249 12.07 -3.70 -17.87
CA LEU A 249 13.06 -2.97 -17.07
C LEU A 249 13.29 -3.65 -15.73
N ALA A 250 12.19 -3.97 -15.04
CA ALA A 250 12.20 -4.58 -13.72
C ALA A 250 10.87 -5.27 -13.46
N SER A 251 10.90 -6.25 -12.57
CA SER A 251 9.72 -6.97 -12.08
C SER A 251 9.72 -6.98 -10.57
N SER A 252 8.53 -6.93 -9.97
CA SER A 252 8.30 -7.16 -8.55
C SER A 252 7.27 -8.29 -8.43
N LYS A 253 7.66 -9.37 -7.76
CA LYS A 253 6.94 -10.65 -7.74
C LYS A 253 6.51 -11.02 -6.32
N PRO A 254 5.28 -11.56 -6.15
CA PRO A 254 4.81 -11.98 -4.85
C PRO A 254 5.42 -13.32 -4.42
N LYS A 255 5.79 -13.40 -3.15
CA LYS A 255 6.04 -14.65 -2.44
C LYS A 255 4.89 -14.92 -1.46
N TRP A 256 4.33 -16.11 -1.56
CA TRP A 256 3.15 -16.51 -0.79
C TRP A 256 3.54 -17.39 0.38
N GLY A 257 2.94 -17.19 1.56
CA GLY A 257 3.23 -18.04 2.72
C GLY A 257 2.87 -19.50 2.47
N LEU A 258 3.45 -20.45 3.22
CA LEU A 258 3.06 -21.86 3.16
C LEU A 258 1.59 -22.06 3.59
N PRO A 259 0.94 -23.22 3.32
CA PRO A 259 -0.45 -23.46 3.71
C PRO A 259 -0.77 -23.23 5.21
N SER A 260 0.22 -23.46 6.09
CA SER A 260 0.11 -23.21 7.54
C SER A 260 0.30 -21.75 7.94
N HIS A 261 0.60 -20.85 7.00
CA HIS A 261 0.88 -19.45 7.31
C HIS A 261 -0.34 -18.78 7.97
N PRO A 262 -0.14 -17.96 9.02
CA PRO A 262 -1.25 -17.33 9.75
C PRO A 262 -2.21 -16.52 8.86
N PHE A 263 -1.72 -15.92 7.77
CA PHE A 263 -2.52 -15.11 6.83
C PHE A 263 -3.77 -15.85 6.33
N TYR A 264 -3.69 -17.17 6.16
CA TYR A 264 -4.79 -17.98 5.64
C TYR A 264 -5.77 -18.46 6.73
N ASN A 265 -5.48 -18.15 8.00
CA ASN A 265 -6.19 -18.71 9.16
C ASN A 265 -6.73 -17.62 10.11
N VAL A 266 -6.64 -16.34 9.74
CA VAL A 266 -7.21 -15.22 10.51
C VAL A 266 -8.68 -14.95 10.12
N ARG A 267 -9.42 -14.31 11.02
CA ARG A 267 -10.79 -13.83 10.78
C ARG A 267 -11.01 -12.49 11.50
N PRO A 268 -11.77 -11.54 10.92
CA PRO A 268 -12.33 -11.54 9.57
C PRO A 268 -11.24 -11.50 8.49
N VAL A 269 -11.63 -11.84 7.26
CA VAL A 269 -10.80 -11.71 6.05
C VAL A 269 -11.40 -10.58 5.21
N LEU A 270 -10.59 -9.59 4.83
CA LEU A 270 -11.04 -8.41 4.09
C LEU A 270 -11.12 -8.64 2.59
N HIS A 271 -10.13 -9.32 2.04
CA HIS A 271 -10.07 -9.87 0.69
C HIS A 271 -9.11 -11.06 0.74
N GLU A 272 -8.84 -11.69 -0.39
CA GLU A 272 -7.84 -12.76 -0.41
C GLU A 272 -6.52 -12.26 0.21
N PRO A 273 -5.95 -12.99 1.18
CA PRO A 273 -4.74 -12.55 1.86
C PRO A 273 -3.64 -12.23 0.85
N GLY A 274 -2.92 -11.15 1.12
CA GLY A 274 -1.81 -10.71 0.30
C GLY A 274 -0.61 -11.67 0.34
N PRO A 275 0.43 -11.38 -0.44
CA PRO A 275 1.70 -12.08 -0.32
C PRO A 275 2.36 -11.78 1.03
N ILE A 276 3.23 -12.69 1.47
CA ILE A 276 4.02 -12.47 2.70
C ILE A 276 5.26 -11.61 2.44
N GLU A 277 5.58 -11.39 1.16
CA GLU A 277 6.69 -10.58 0.67
C GLU A 277 6.45 -10.25 -0.81
N MET A 278 6.93 -9.09 -1.25
CA MET A 278 7.09 -8.74 -2.65
C MET A 278 8.57 -8.53 -2.95
N SER A 279 9.06 -9.10 -4.07
CA SER A 279 10.44 -8.84 -4.50
C SER A 279 10.62 -7.36 -4.82
N SER A 280 11.77 -6.80 -4.45
CA SER A 280 12.19 -5.46 -4.86
C SER A 280 13.32 -5.56 -5.89
N TYR A 281 13.74 -4.44 -6.44
CA TYR A 281 14.86 -4.39 -7.38
C TYR A 281 15.74 -3.19 -7.09
N THR A 282 17.04 -3.32 -7.38
CA THR A 282 18.05 -2.29 -7.10
C THR A 282 19.21 -2.33 -8.10
N THR A 283 19.85 -1.18 -8.33
CA THR A 283 21.07 -1.03 -9.15
C THR A 283 21.80 0.26 -8.75
N ARG A 284 23.12 0.21 -8.56
CA ARG A 284 23.93 1.42 -8.32
C ARG A 284 24.11 2.23 -9.60
N LYS A 285 24.23 1.56 -10.75
CA LYS A 285 24.35 2.23 -12.05
C LYS A 285 23.04 2.88 -12.51
N GLY A 286 21.89 2.36 -12.07
CA GLY A 286 20.58 2.88 -12.43
C GLY A 286 20.15 2.49 -13.85
N ILE A 287 18.86 2.16 -14.01
CA ILE A 287 18.24 1.89 -15.32
C ILE A 287 18.01 3.22 -16.03
N PRO A 288 18.67 3.50 -17.18
CA PRO A 288 18.52 4.78 -17.86
C PRO A 288 17.14 4.87 -18.53
N VAL A 289 16.44 5.97 -18.26
CA VAL A 289 15.17 6.34 -18.93
C VAL A 289 15.23 7.79 -19.38
N ALA A 290 14.84 8.05 -20.62
CA ALA A 290 14.86 9.40 -21.18
C ALA A 290 13.61 10.20 -20.79
N ALA A 291 13.70 11.52 -20.83
CA ALA A 291 12.55 12.39 -20.64
C ALA A 291 11.44 12.07 -21.66
N GLY A 292 10.19 11.97 -21.20
CA GLY A 292 9.02 11.70 -22.03
C GLY A 292 8.86 10.25 -22.51
N GLU A 293 9.85 9.39 -22.25
CA GLU A 293 9.80 7.96 -22.60
C GLU A 293 8.62 7.28 -21.90
N GLU A 294 7.95 6.37 -22.61
CA GLU A 294 6.87 5.57 -22.01
C GLU A 294 7.46 4.46 -21.15
N ILE A 295 7.21 4.54 -19.84
CA ILE A 295 7.48 3.47 -18.89
C ILE A 295 6.14 2.91 -18.44
N ARG A 296 5.84 1.67 -18.84
CA ARG A 296 4.56 1.03 -18.59
C ARG A 296 4.62 0.18 -17.34
N LEU A 297 3.74 0.45 -16.39
CA LEU A 297 3.41 -0.46 -15.30
C LEU A 297 2.33 -1.43 -15.77
N SER A 298 2.58 -2.73 -15.62
CA SER A 298 1.58 -3.79 -15.82
C SER A 298 1.33 -4.52 -14.49
N SER A 299 0.08 -4.52 -14.04
CA SER A 299 -0.40 -5.29 -12.89
C SER A 299 -1.06 -6.56 -13.37
N ILE A 300 -0.44 -7.72 -13.10
CA ILE A 300 -0.79 -9.01 -13.68
C ILE A 300 -1.36 -9.92 -12.58
N TYR A 301 -2.59 -10.39 -12.77
CA TYR A 301 -3.32 -11.26 -11.84
C TYR A 301 -3.81 -12.54 -12.54
N ASP A 302 -4.04 -13.60 -11.77
CA ASP A 302 -4.86 -14.73 -12.20
C ASP A 302 -6.26 -14.25 -12.63
N ALA A 303 -6.75 -14.73 -13.78
CA ALA A 303 -8.11 -14.47 -14.26
C ALA A 303 -9.02 -15.72 -14.28
N GLU A 304 -8.51 -16.89 -13.87
CA GLU A 304 -9.37 -18.06 -13.67
C GLU A 304 -10.42 -17.80 -12.58
N ARG A 305 -10.00 -17.10 -11.52
CA ARG A 305 -10.80 -16.86 -10.32
C ARG A 305 -11.11 -15.39 -10.13
N PRO A 306 -12.23 -15.07 -9.46
CA PRO A 306 -12.53 -13.70 -9.14
C PRO A 306 -11.63 -13.22 -7.99
N HIS A 307 -11.00 -12.06 -8.18
CA HIS A 307 -10.24 -11.37 -7.14
C HIS A 307 -10.77 -9.94 -7.06
N THR A 308 -11.35 -9.56 -5.93
CA THR A 308 -11.95 -8.22 -5.80
C THR A 308 -11.15 -7.33 -4.90
N ARG A 309 -11.24 -6.03 -5.18
CA ARG A 309 -10.50 -4.98 -4.47
C ARG A 309 -8.99 -5.21 -4.44
N VAL A 310 -8.42 -5.69 -5.54
CA VAL A 310 -6.98 -5.89 -5.69
C VAL A 310 -6.26 -4.58 -6.00
N MET A 311 -4.96 -4.51 -5.73
CA MET A 311 -4.10 -3.35 -6.00
C MET A 311 -2.99 -3.68 -6.99
N GLY A 312 -2.43 -2.67 -7.64
CA GLY A 312 -1.32 -2.81 -8.57
C GLY A 312 -0.39 -1.60 -8.52
N ILE A 313 0.38 -1.51 -7.43
CA ILE A 313 1.19 -0.34 -7.08
C ILE A 313 2.67 -0.71 -7.17
N ASN A 314 3.49 0.14 -7.79
CA ASN A 314 4.94 0.02 -7.80
C ASN A 314 5.56 1.37 -7.43
N VAL A 315 6.27 1.43 -6.30
CA VAL A 315 7.02 2.63 -5.90
C VAL A 315 8.41 2.50 -6.48
N ILE A 316 8.82 3.48 -7.30
CA ILE A 316 10.17 3.56 -7.85
C ILE A 316 10.92 4.72 -7.22
N TYR A 317 12.23 4.57 -7.12
CA TYR A 317 13.15 5.64 -6.73
C TYR A 317 13.98 6.02 -7.94
N PHE A 318 13.86 7.28 -8.34
CA PHE A 318 14.40 7.83 -9.56
C PHE A 318 15.41 8.93 -9.26
N ALA A 319 16.64 8.77 -9.75
CA ALA A 319 17.68 9.78 -9.68
C ALA A 319 17.73 10.57 -11.02
N PRO A 320 17.41 11.87 -11.02
CA PRO A 320 17.57 12.69 -12.22
C PRO A 320 19.02 12.69 -12.72
N ASP A 321 19.20 12.49 -14.03
CA ASP A 321 20.49 12.50 -14.71
C ASP A 321 20.29 13.09 -16.10
N PRO A 322 20.55 14.40 -16.29
CA PRO A 322 20.38 15.09 -17.58
C PRO A 322 21.25 14.54 -18.71
N SER A 323 22.27 13.73 -18.40
CA SER A 323 23.08 13.07 -19.44
C SER A 323 22.34 11.93 -20.14
N VAL A 324 21.26 11.40 -19.54
CA VAL A 324 20.41 10.38 -20.14
C VAL A 324 19.43 11.04 -21.12
N THR A 325 19.83 11.15 -22.38
CA THR A 325 19.06 11.85 -23.42
C THR A 325 18.36 10.91 -24.42
N ALA A 326 18.83 9.67 -24.55
CA ALA A 326 18.31 8.70 -25.51
C ALA A 326 17.50 7.60 -24.82
N PRO A 327 16.33 7.21 -25.37
CA PRO A 327 15.57 6.07 -24.86
C PRO A 327 16.31 4.76 -25.15
N CYS A 328 15.81 3.66 -24.57
CA CYS A 328 16.32 2.32 -24.87
C CYS A 328 17.81 2.05 -24.53
N GLY A 329 18.43 2.88 -23.68
CA GLY A 329 19.79 2.65 -23.18
C GLY A 329 19.95 1.23 -22.57
N PRO A 330 21.15 0.63 -22.59
CA PRO A 330 21.34 -0.74 -22.11
C PRO A 330 20.96 -0.88 -20.63
N LEU A 331 20.38 -2.02 -20.27
CA LEU A 331 20.13 -2.34 -18.85
C LEU A 331 21.47 -2.46 -18.10
N PRO A 332 21.54 -1.96 -16.86
CA PRO A 332 22.78 -2.01 -16.10
C PRO A 332 23.08 -3.45 -15.67
N GLY A 333 24.34 -3.88 -15.82
CA GLY A 333 24.78 -5.23 -15.46
C GLY A 333 24.79 -5.53 -13.96
N ASP A 334 24.53 -4.55 -13.10
CA ASP A 334 24.41 -4.69 -11.64
C ASP A 334 22.94 -4.62 -11.16
N LEU A 335 21.96 -4.71 -12.07
CA LEU A 335 20.55 -4.83 -11.71
C LEU A 335 20.30 -6.15 -10.97
N ARG A 336 19.72 -6.05 -9.78
CA ARG A 336 19.40 -7.19 -8.93
C ARG A 336 17.93 -7.14 -8.52
N GLU A 337 17.27 -8.28 -8.58
CA GLU A 337 16.03 -8.53 -7.86
C GLU A 337 16.40 -8.98 -6.44
N LEU A 338 15.76 -8.40 -5.44
CA LEU A 338 15.96 -8.71 -4.03
C LEU A 338 14.74 -9.44 -3.51
N GLU A 339 14.98 -10.61 -2.93
CA GLU A 339 13.99 -11.43 -2.25
C GLU A 339 14.62 -11.96 -0.97
N SER A 340 13.82 -12.15 0.08
CA SER A 340 14.30 -12.81 1.29
C SER A 340 14.49 -14.31 1.07
N ASP A 341 15.16 -14.98 2.00
CA ASP A 341 15.25 -16.44 2.07
C ASP A 341 14.04 -17.08 2.79
N ALA A 342 13.03 -16.28 3.18
CA ALA A 342 11.88 -16.77 3.93
C ALA A 342 11.12 -17.87 3.15
N PRO A 343 10.75 -18.99 3.81
CA PRO A 343 10.01 -20.05 3.16
C PRO A 343 8.66 -19.58 2.60
N GLY A 344 8.42 -19.88 1.32
CA GLY A 344 7.19 -19.50 0.64
C GLY A 344 6.96 -20.25 -0.67
N ARG A 345 5.93 -19.82 -1.38
CA ARG A 345 5.50 -20.34 -2.69
C ARG A 345 5.55 -19.20 -3.69
N THR A 346 5.93 -19.50 -4.92
CA THR A 346 5.88 -18.54 -6.04
C THR A 346 4.49 -18.46 -6.67
N ALA A 347 3.72 -19.54 -6.61
CA ALA A 347 2.35 -19.57 -7.10
C ALA A 347 1.35 -19.08 -6.05
N ALA A 348 0.43 -18.21 -6.47
CA ALA A 348 -0.63 -17.71 -5.61
C ALA A 348 -1.51 -18.87 -5.08
N PRO A 349 -1.85 -18.88 -3.78
CA PRO A 349 -2.78 -19.86 -3.23
C PRO A 349 -4.17 -19.72 -3.85
N ARG A 350 -4.82 -20.87 -4.06
CA ARG A 350 -6.26 -20.92 -4.31
C ARG A 350 -7.03 -20.70 -3.00
N VAL A 351 -7.31 -19.45 -2.66
CA VAL A 351 -8.12 -19.09 -1.47
C VAL A 351 -9.59 -18.90 -1.86
N THR A 352 -10.50 -19.13 -0.92
CA THR A 352 -11.91 -18.73 -1.05
C THR A 352 -12.26 -17.91 0.18
N VAL A 353 -12.57 -16.63 -0.01
CA VAL A 353 -12.90 -15.76 1.13
C VAL A 353 -14.27 -16.19 1.69
N PRO A 354 -14.34 -16.55 2.98
CA PRO A 354 -15.59 -16.95 3.61
C PRO A 354 -16.46 -15.71 3.92
N LEU A 355 -17.78 -15.89 4.00
CA LEU A 355 -18.58 -14.96 4.79
C LEU A 355 -18.28 -15.20 6.26
N THR A 356 -18.05 -14.11 6.99
CA THR A 356 -17.82 -14.15 8.43
C THR A 356 -19.04 -13.57 9.13
N GLY A 357 -19.54 -14.27 10.15
CA GLY A 357 -20.54 -13.76 11.08
C GLY A 357 -20.12 -14.00 12.52
N LEU A 358 -20.92 -13.53 13.47
CA LEU A 358 -20.68 -13.74 14.89
C LEU A 358 -21.47 -14.94 15.42
N ASP A 359 -20.87 -15.67 16.36
CA ASP A 359 -21.56 -16.67 17.18
C ASP A 359 -22.30 -16.05 18.38
N GLY A 360 -23.01 -16.88 19.15
CA GLY A 360 -23.74 -16.42 20.34
C GLY A 360 -22.85 -15.88 21.47
N ARG A 361 -21.52 -16.01 21.35
CA ARG A 361 -20.51 -15.47 22.27
C ARG A 361 -19.74 -14.30 21.64
N GLY A 362 -20.20 -13.79 20.50
CA GLY A 362 -19.56 -12.68 19.78
C GLY A 362 -18.25 -13.05 19.10
N ARG A 363 -17.94 -14.32 18.86
CA ARG A 363 -16.73 -14.75 18.14
C ARG A 363 -17.01 -14.88 16.64
N ALA A 364 -16.05 -14.44 15.82
CA ALA A 364 -16.09 -14.59 14.38
C ALA A 364 -16.04 -16.07 13.97
N ARG A 365 -17.00 -16.49 13.14
CA ARG A 365 -17.08 -17.81 12.52
C ARG A 365 -17.44 -17.68 11.04
N THR A 366 -17.03 -18.67 10.26
CA THR A 366 -17.52 -18.81 8.88
C THR A 366 -19.02 -19.12 8.91
N ILE A 367 -19.78 -18.48 8.02
CA ILE A 367 -21.22 -18.72 7.82
C ILE A 367 -21.49 -19.00 6.34
N ASP A 368 -22.42 -19.90 6.05
CA ASP A 368 -22.83 -20.15 4.66
C ASP A 368 -23.70 -19.02 4.10
N ARG A 369 -24.43 -18.36 5.01
CA ARG A 369 -25.39 -17.30 4.73
C ARG A 369 -25.63 -16.43 5.96
N PRO A 370 -26.03 -15.16 5.77
CA PRO A 370 -26.53 -14.34 6.86
C PRO A 370 -27.80 -14.93 7.50
N PRO A 371 -28.11 -14.61 8.77
CA PRO A 371 -29.39 -14.93 9.37
C PRO A 371 -30.56 -14.25 8.63
N GLY A 372 -31.79 -14.71 8.90
CA GLY A 372 -33.02 -14.17 8.31
C GLY A 372 -33.54 -14.95 7.11
N VAL A 373 -34.67 -14.46 6.57
CA VAL A 373 -35.45 -15.10 5.51
C VAL A 373 -34.86 -14.82 4.11
N ALA A 374 -34.96 -15.80 3.22
CA ALA A 374 -34.60 -15.63 1.83
C ALA A 374 -35.73 -14.93 1.06
N VAL A 375 -35.40 -13.86 0.34
CA VAL A 375 -36.35 -13.10 -0.48
C VAL A 375 -36.12 -13.44 -1.94
N ARG A 376 -37.17 -13.89 -2.64
CA ARG A 376 -37.12 -14.15 -4.08
C ARG A 376 -37.60 -12.92 -4.86
N LYS A 377 -36.86 -12.53 -5.90
CA LYS A 377 -37.22 -11.45 -6.84
C LYS A 377 -37.24 -11.96 -8.28
N GLY A 378 -37.96 -11.24 -9.14
CA GLY A 378 -38.13 -11.55 -10.56
C GLY A 378 -37.09 -10.85 -11.46
N ALA A 379 -37.32 -10.87 -12.76
CA ALA A 379 -36.39 -10.34 -13.77
C ALA A 379 -36.13 -8.82 -13.65
N ARG A 380 -37.08 -8.05 -13.07
CA ARG A 380 -36.89 -6.63 -12.72
C ARG A 380 -35.78 -6.38 -11.70
N GLY A 381 -35.25 -7.44 -11.09
CA GLY A 381 -34.14 -7.36 -10.14
C GLY A 381 -34.57 -6.96 -8.73
N ALA A 382 -33.63 -6.36 -8.00
CA ALA A 382 -33.82 -6.00 -6.59
C ALA A 382 -33.21 -4.63 -6.29
N SER A 383 -33.85 -3.88 -5.40
CA SER A 383 -33.26 -2.70 -4.75
C SER A 383 -33.02 -3.04 -3.28
N VAL A 384 -31.76 -3.01 -2.86
CA VAL A 384 -31.28 -3.32 -1.52
C VAL A 384 -30.88 -2.01 -0.85
N ALA A 385 -31.51 -1.66 0.26
CA ALA A 385 -31.05 -0.57 1.11
C ALA A 385 -29.82 -1.05 1.91
N VAL A 386 -28.83 -0.17 2.02
CA VAL A 386 -27.56 -0.38 2.69
C VAL A 386 -27.46 0.70 3.76
N ARG A 387 -27.69 0.32 5.02
CA ARG A 387 -27.69 1.21 6.20
C ARG A 387 -27.61 0.39 7.47
N ASP A 388 -27.27 1.04 8.59
CA ASP A 388 -27.33 0.42 9.92
C ASP A 388 -26.53 -0.91 9.99
N LEU A 389 -25.33 -0.92 9.38
CA LEU A 389 -24.47 -2.10 9.25
C LEU A 389 -25.14 -3.31 8.56
N SER A 390 -26.09 -3.08 7.65
CA SER A 390 -26.92 -4.15 7.09
C SER A 390 -27.25 -3.97 5.60
N PHE A 391 -27.54 -5.10 4.95
CA PHE A 391 -28.23 -5.17 3.66
C PHE A 391 -29.69 -5.55 3.93
N SER A 392 -30.66 -4.72 3.51
CA SER A 392 -32.09 -4.94 3.81
C SER A 392 -32.64 -6.29 3.32
N GLN A 393 -31.99 -6.90 2.33
CA GLN A 393 -32.22 -8.29 1.93
C GLN A 393 -30.90 -9.05 1.99
N ALA A 394 -30.51 -9.46 3.21
CA ALA A 394 -29.27 -10.20 3.44
C ALA A 394 -29.26 -11.58 2.74
N ASN A 395 -30.44 -12.16 2.47
CA ASN A 395 -30.58 -13.37 1.66
C ASN A 395 -31.51 -13.09 0.48
N LEU A 396 -30.95 -13.04 -0.73
CA LEU A 396 -31.67 -12.69 -1.95
C LEU A 396 -31.56 -13.82 -2.98
N SER A 397 -32.62 -14.05 -3.75
CA SER A 397 -32.59 -14.90 -4.95
C SER A 397 -33.17 -14.17 -6.15
N VAL A 398 -32.42 -14.12 -7.24
CA VAL A 398 -32.78 -13.43 -8.50
C VAL A 398 -32.58 -14.37 -9.69
N PRO A 399 -33.32 -14.21 -10.80
CA PRO A 399 -32.99 -14.96 -12.02
C PRO A 399 -31.70 -14.43 -12.65
N ARG A 400 -31.01 -15.28 -13.43
CA ARG A 400 -29.93 -14.86 -14.33
C ARG A 400 -30.35 -13.63 -15.16
N GLY A 401 -29.43 -12.66 -15.26
CA GLY A 401 -29.62 -11.42 -16.00
C GLY A 401 -30.30 -10.30 -15.20
N ALA A 402 -30.74 -10.57 -13.97
CA ALA A 402 -31.29 -9.55 -13.09
C ALA A 402 -30.23 -8.53 -12.65
N THR A 403 -30.66 -7.27 -12.52
CA THR A 403 -29.84 -6.19 -11.95
C THR A 403 -30.16 -6.00 -10.48
N VAL A 404 -29.15 -6.04 -9.63
CA VAL A 404 -29.27 -5.68 -8.20
C VAL A 404 -28.73 -4.27 -8.03
N ARG A 405 -29.51 -3.41 -7.35
CA ARG A 405 -29.12 -2.05 -6.99
C ARG A 405 -28.98 -1.95 -5.48
N TRP A 406 -27.81 -1.54 -5.00
CA TRP A 406 -27.58 -1.20 -3.61
C TRP A 406 -27.68 0.31 -3.43
N ARG A 407 -28.44 0.76 -2.42
CA ARG A 407 -28.65 2.17 -2.09
C ARG A 407 -28.09 2.45 -0.70
N PHE A 408 -27.06 3.27 -0.64
CA PHE A 408 -26.33 3.61 0.57
C PHE A 408 -27.05 4.73 1.31
N MET A 409 -27.82 4.38 2.33
CA MET A 409 -28.67 5.32 3.07
C MET A 409 -27.99 5.64 4.41
N GLY A 410 -27.92 6.92 4.76
CA GLY A 410 -27.24 7.37 5.98
C GLY A 410 -25.82 7.91 5.72
N PRO A 411 -25.17 8.42 6.78
CA PRO A 411 -23.89 9.13 6.67
C PRO A 411 -22.66 8.21 6.77
N SER A 412 -22.83 6.95 7.19
CA SER A 412 -21.72 6.00 7.31
C SER A 412 -21.34 5.42 5.95
N LEU A 413 -20.04 5.35 5.68
CA LEU A 413 -19.52 4.69 4.48
C LEU A 413 -19.75 3.18 4.55
N HIS A 414 -20.25 2.63 3.45
CA HIS A 414 -20.31 1.19 3.21
C HIS A 414 -19.91 0.89 1.77
N ASP A 415 -19.65 -0.37 1.48
CA ASP A 415 -19.44 -0.88 0.13
C ASP A 415 -20.18 -2.22 -0.05
N VAL A 416 -20.12 -2.74 -1.27
CA VAL A 416 -20.53 -4.10 -1.62
C VAL A 416 -19.33 -4.76 -2.26
N THR A 417 -18.83 -5.82 -1.65
CA THR A 417 -17.62 -6.51 -2.11
C THR A 417 -17.85 -8.01 -2.15
N LEU A 418 -17.41 -8.67 -3.23
CA LEU A 418 -17.46 -10.13 -3.32
C LEU A 418 -16.46 -10.76 -2.34
N ALA A 419 -16.96 -11.64 -1.47
CA ALA A 419 -16.10 -12.60 -0.77
C ALA A 419 -15.82 -13.80 -1.69
N SER A 420 -16.88 -14.42 -2.20
CA SER A 420 -16.76 -15.56 -3.10
C SER A 420 -17.99 -15.71 -3.98
N GLY A 421 -17.78 -16.25 -5.18
CA GLY A 421 -18.86 -16.49 -6.12
C GLY A 421 -18.34 -16.68 -7.55
N PRO A 422 -19.25 -16.74 -8.53
CA PRO A 422 -18.87 -17.01 -9.91
C PRO A 422 -18.09 -15.89 -10.60
N ARG A 423 -18.35 -14.61 -10.26
CA ARG A 423 -17.75 -13.43 -10.92
C ARG A 423 -17.48 -12.30 -9.92
N GLY A 424 -16.27 -11.73 -10.00
CA GLY A 424 -15.76 -10.64 -9.17
C GLY A 424 -16.42 -9.30 -9.46
N PHE A 425 -16.80 -8.59 -8.40
CA PHE A 425 -17.16 -7.17 -8.44
C PHE A 425 -17.13 -6.57 -7.03
N SER A 426 -16.86 -5.27 -6.97
CA SER A 426 -17.01 -4.44 -5.79
C SER A 426 -17.55 -3.05 -6.14
N SER A 427 -18.00 -2.32 -5.13
CA SER A 427 -18.28 -0.90 -5.23
C SER A 427 -17.18 -0.09 -4.55
N SER A 428 -17.08 1.19 -4.92
CA SER A 428 -16.48 2.20 -4.05
C SER A 428 -17.17 2.24 -2.67
N HIS A 429 -16.55 2.92 -1.71
CA HIS A 429 -17.22 3.27 -0.47
C HIS A 429 -18.21 4.41 -0.71
N LEU A 430 -19.47 4.19 -0.36
CA LEU A 430 -20.61 5.03 -0.67
C LEU A 430 -21.46 5.28 0.59
N ASP A 431 -22.12 6.44 0.60
CA ASP A 431 -23.03 6.93 1.65
C ASP A 431 -24.07 7.89 1.01
N GLY A 432 -24.88 8.57 1.82
CA GLY A 432 -25.55 9.80 1.42
C GLY A 432 -26.61 9.65 0.30
N GLY A 433 -27.24 8.48 0.19
CA GLY A 433 -28.24 8.18 -0.83
C GLY A 433 -27.68 7.68 -2.17
N ARG A 434 -26.35 7.59 -2.30
CA ARG A 434 -25.67 7.09 -3.51
C ARG A 434 -25.99 5.61 -3.74
N ALA A 435 -25.73 5.13 -4.95
CA ALA A 435 -26.09 3.77 -5.32
C ALA A 435 -25.08 3.10 -6.23
N TYR A 436 -24.96 1.78 -6.07
CA TYR A 436 -24.20 0.90 -6.93
C TYR A 436 -25.14 -0.10 -7.61
N ARG A 437 -24.82 -0.55 -8.82
CA ARG A 437 -25.62 -1.52 -9.59
C ARG A 437 -24.71 -2.56 -10.21
N SER A 438 -25.14 -3.82 -10.16
CA SER A 438 -24.48 -4.91 -10.87
C SER A 438 -25.53 -5.82 -11.52
N LYS A 439 -25.27 -6.23 -12.77
CA LYS A 439 -26.10 -7.18 -13.50
C LYS A 439 -25.50 -8.57 -13.34
N LEU A 440 -26.26 -9.49 -12.76
CA LEU A 440 -25.77 -10.82 -12.41
C LEU A 440 -26.12 -11.82 -13.53
N THR A 441 -25.15 -12.11 -14.40
CA THR A 441 -25.35 -12.91 -15.63
C THR A 441 -24.89 -14.36 -15.52
N THR A 442 -24.16 -14.71 -14.47
CA THR A 442 -23.64 -16.07 -14.24
C THR A 442 -24.41 -16.71 -13.08
N PRO A 443 -25.07 -17.87 -13.27
CA PRO A 443 -25.71 -18.59 -12.18
C PRO A 443 -24.73 -18.99 -11.09
N GLY A 444 -25.22 -19.07 -9.86
CA GLY A 444 -24.43 -19.48 -8.70
C GLY A 444 -24.71 -18.65 -7.45
N THR A 445 -23.94 -18.91 -6.40
CA THR A 445 -24.07 -18.22 -5.11
C THR A 445 -22.98 -17.14 -5.00
N TYR A 446 -23.42 -15.89 -4.95
CA TYR A 446 -22.58 -14.73 -4.66
C TYR A 446 -22.66 -14.43 -3.17
N ARG A 447 -21.51 -14.43 -2.51
CA ARG A 447 -21.33 -14.06 -1.11
C ARG A 447 -20.68 -12.68 -1.09
N LEU A 448 -21.37 -11.73 -0.49
CA LEU A 448 -21.02 -10.32 -0.46
C LEU A 448 -20.90 -9.85 0.98
N PHE A 449 -20.09 -8.82 1.22
CA PHE A 449 -19.94 -8.18 2.52
C PHE A 449 -19.55 -6.71 2.33
N CYS A 450 -19.61 -5.95 3.42
CA CYS A 450 -18.98 -4.64 3.48
C CYS A 450 -17.56 -4.80 4.01
N SER A 451 -16.56 -4.35 3.26
CA SER A 451 -15.14 -4.44 3.60
C SER A 451 -14.80 -3.66 4.88
N LEU A 452 -15.51 -2.57 5.16
CA LEU A 452 -15.37 -1.82 6.41
C LEU A 452 -15.96 -2.55 7.63
N HIS A 453 -16.89 -3.50 7.41
CA HIS A 453 -17.64 -4.18 8.47
C HIS A 453 -17.77 -5.69 8.22
N PRO A 454 -16.65 -6.42 8.06
CA PRO A 454 -16.62 -7.74 7.44
C PRO A 454 -17.25 -8.87 8.30
N VAL A 455 -17.49 -8.62 9.59
CA VAL A 455 -18.18 -9.57 10.49
C VAL A 455 -19.66 -9.26 10.72
N ALA A 456 -20.07 -8.01 10.51
CA ALA A 456 -21.41 -7.54 10.84
C ALA A 456 -22.32 -7.49 9.61
N MET A 457 -21.74 -7.21 8.44
CA MET A 457 -22.50 -6.78 7.28
C MET A 457 -22.25 -7.70 6.10
N THR A 458 -23.07 -8.73 5.97
CA THR A 458 -22.95 -9.79 4.96
C THR A 458 -24.25 -9.99 4.17
N GLN A 459 -24.12 -10.41 2.93
CA GLN A 459 -25.23 -10.73 2.03
C GLN A 459 -24.91 -11.98 1.22
N ARG A 460 -25.94 -12.75 0.91
CA ARG A 460 -25.89 -13.86 -0.03
C ARG A 460 -26.94 -13.65 -1.13
N ILE A 461 -26.50 -13.75 -2.37
CA ILE A 461 -27.37 -13.70 -3.55
C ILE A 461 -27.24 -15.01 -4.32
N VAL A 462 -28.36 -15.72 -4.50
CA VAL A 462 -28.45 -16.89 -5.37
C VAL A 462 -29.00 -16.46 -6.73
N VAL A 463 -28.18 -16.60 -7.77
CA VAL A 463 -28.56 -16.35 -9.16
C VAL A 463 -29.00 -17.67 -9.77
N ARG A 464 -30.29 -17.72 -10.12
CA ARG A 464 -31.01 -18.90 -10.61
C ARG A 464 -30.92 -19.05 -12.11
#